data_AF-K2CNH9-F1
#
_entry.id   AF-K2CNH9-F1
#
_cell.length_a   1.000
_cell.length_b   1.000
_cell.length_c   1.000
_cell.angle_alpha   90.00
_cell.angle_beta   90.00
_cell.angle_gamma   90.00
#
_symmetry.space_group_name_H-M   'P 1'
#
loop_
_entity.id
_entity.type
_entity.pdbx_description
1 polymer ?
#
loop_
_entity_poly.entity_id
_entity_poly.type
_entity_poly.pdbx_seq_one_letter_code
_entity_poly.pdbx_strand_id
1 'polypeptide(L)' 'MRINFSGPDDLGRAMEVGVKVHVFENQHYDVDAERSRITFYSESPEQAKNFVTALKHHNACCEKTNRKTICFTPAK' A
#
# COMPACT_ATOMS: atom_id res chain seq x y z
N MET A 1 -6.01 -10.30 0.88
CA MET A 1 -5.57 -9.52 -0.29
C MET A 1 -4.07 -9.25 -0.20
N ARG A 2 -3.31 -9.53 -1.25
CA ARG A 2 -1.86 -9.31 -1.27
C ARG A 2 -1.50 -8.17 -2.22
N ILE A 3 -0.54 -7.33 -1.86
CA ILE A 3 -0.01 -6.25 -2.68
C ILE A 3 1.50 -6.41 -2.76
N ASN A 4 2.04 -6.51 -3.98
CA ASN A 4 3.49 -6.53 -4.21
C ASN A 4 3.95 -5.14 -4.63
N PHE A 5 5.13 -4.75 -4.18
CA PHE A 5 5.80 -3.49 -4.50
C PHE A 5 7.05 -3.76 -5.34
N SER A 6 7.46 -2.82 -6.17
CA SER A 6 8.65 -2.99 -7.03
C SER A 6 9.95 -3.07 -6.23
N GLY A 7 9.98 -2.56 -5.00
CA GLY A 7 11.11 -2.68 -4.10
C GLY A 7 10.82 -2.16 -2.69
N PRO A 8 11.83 -2.20 -1.79
CA PRO A 8 11.69 -1.80 -0.39
C PRO A 8 11.39 -0.30 -0.24
N ASP A 9 11.86 0.55 -1.16
CA ASP A 9 11.54 1.99 -1.16
C ASP A 9 10.06 2.26 -1.48
N ASP A 10 9.48 1.49 -2.41
CA ASP A 10 8.04 1.56 -2.71
C ASP A 10 7.20 1.07 -1.55
N LEU A 11 7.64 -0.03 -0.91
CA LEU A 11 7.00 -0.56 0.29
C LEU A 11 7.04 0.48 1.42
N GLY A 12 8.20 1.09 1.69
CA GLY A 12 8.35 2.11 2.74
C GLY A 12 7.40 3.28 2.54
N ARG A 13 7.34 3.83 1.33
CA ARG A 13 6.42 4.93 0.99
C ARG A 13 4.95 4.51 1.08
N ALA A 14 4.63 3.27 0.69
CA ALA A 14 3.29 2.74 0.83
C ALA A 14 2.87 2.60 2.30
N MET A 15 3.79 2.18 3.17
CA MET A 15 3.56 2.13 4.62
C MET A 15 3.28 3.53 5.18
N GLU A 16 4.03 4.56 4.77
CA GLU A 16 3.76 5.95 5.18
C GLU A 16 2.36 6.42 4.77
N VAL A 17 1.92 6.07 3.56
CA VAL A 17 0.55 6.35 3.11
C VAL A 17 -0.46 5.60 3.98
N GLY A 18 -0.21 4.32 4.25
CA GLY A 18 -1.11 3.47 5.05
C GLY A 18 -1.30 3.97 6.49
N VAL A 19 -0.23 4.47 7.12
CA VAL A 19 -0.30 5.12 8.44
C VAL A 19 -1.17 6.39 8.37
N LYS A 20 -0.97 7.24 7.36
CA LYS A 20 -1.75 8.49 7.19
C LYS A 20 -3.25 8.26 6.99
N VAL A 21 -3.63 7.11 6.43
CA VAL A 21 -5.04 6.76 6.20
C VAL A 21 -5.57 5.73 7.20
N HIS A 22 -4.82 5.44 8.26
CA HIS A 22 -5.21 4.53 9.35
C HIS A 22 -5.61 3.12 8.90
N VAL A 23 -5.09 2.63 7.78
CA VAL A 23 -5.53 1.34 7.20
C VAL A 23 -4.97 0.11 7.92
N PHE A 24 -4.01 0.33 8.81
CA PHE A 24 -3.41 -0.69 9.66
C PHE A 24 -4.10 -0.80 11.02
N GLU A 25 -5.05 0.10 11.32
CA GLU A 25 -5.81 0.06 12.57
C GLU A 25 -6.95 -0.95 12.42
N ASN A 26 -7.00 -1.96 13.30
CA ASN A 26 -8.03 -3.01 13.32
C ASN A 26 -8.06 -3.94 12.10
N GLN A 27 -6.94 -4.07 11.40
CA GLN A 27 -6.77 -5.01 10.28
C GLN A 27 -5.60 -5.92 10.57
N HIS A 28 -5.80 -7.24 10.44
CA HIS A 28 -4.66 -8.16 10.43
C HIS A 28 -3.94 -8.08 9.08
N TYR A 29 -2.64 -7.81 9.13
CA TYR A 29 -1.76 -7.77 7.96
C TYR A 29 -0.37 -8.31 8.30
N ASP A 30 0.31 -8.82 7.29
CA ASP A 30 1.74 -9.16 7.32
C ASP A 30 2.51 -8.28 6.35
N VAL A 31 3.71 -7.86 6.77
CA VAL A 31 4.66 -7.13 5.93
C VAL A 31 5.89 -8.00 5.74
N ASP A 32 6.19 -8.29 4.48
CA ASP A 32 7.37 -9.06 4.07
C ASP A 32 8.28 -8.10 3.30
N ALA A 33 9.22 -7.50 4.04
CA ALA A 33 10.13 -6.49 3.51
C ALA A 33 11.12 -7.08 2.50
N GLU A 34 11.58 -8.31 2.72
CA GLU A 34 12.49 -9.01 1.81
C GLU A 34 11.86 -9.21 0.43
N ARG A 35 10.57 -9.56 0.40
CA ARG A 35 9.81 -9.73 -0.85
C ARG A 35 9.05 -8.47 -1.28
N SER A 36 9.23 -7.36 -0.58
CA SER A 36 8.55 -6.09 -0.85
C SER A 36 7.04 -6.26 -1.01
N ARG A 37 6.34 -6.85 -0.04
CA ARG A 37 4.89 -7.09 -0.13
C ARG A 37 4.15 -6.91 1.19
N ILE A 38 2.87 -6.56 1.09
CA ILE A 38 1.92 -6.54 2.21
C ILE A 38 0.80 -7.55 1.93
N THR A 39 0.44 -8.33 2.93
CA THR A 39 -0.68 -9.28 2.87
C THR A 39 -1.71 -8.91 3.92
N PHE A 40 -2.89 -8.48 3.49
CA PHE A 40 -4.06 -8.24 4.35
C PHE A 40 -4.89 -9.51 4.48
N TYR A 41 -5.23 -9.91 5.70
CA TYR A 41 -6.08 -11.07 5.96
C TYR A 41 -7.56 -10.75 5.81
N SER A 42 -8.35 -11.78 5.48
CA SER A 42 -9.71 -11.69 4.91
C SER A 42 -10.78 -11.07 5.81
N GLU A 43 -10.44 -10.69 7.04
CA GLU A 43 -11.40 -10.19 8.02
C GLU A 43 -11.96 -8.80 7.65
N SER A 44 -11.29 -8.07 6.75
CA SER A 44 -11.73 -6.73 6.31
C SER A 44 -11.25 -6.37 4.89
N PRO A 45 -11.80 -7.00 3.83
CA PRO A 45 -11.36 -6.75 2.44
C PRO A 45 -11.58 -5.29 1.99
N GLU A 46 -12.46 -4.55 2.65
CA GLU A 46 -12.73 -3.14 2.35
C GLU A 46 -11.56 -2.22 2.72
N GLN A 47 -10.87 -2.48 3.83
CA GLN A 47 -9.72 -1.70 4.25
C GLN A 47 -8.55 -1.86 3.25
N ALA A 48 -8.28 -3.09 2.82
CA ALA A 48 -7.27 -3.34 1.78
C ALA A 48 -7.60 -2.65 0.44
N LYS A 49 -8.89 -2.56 0.07
CA LYS A 49 -9.33 -1.77 -1.09
C LYS A 49 -9.14 -0.27 -0.88
N ASN A 50 -9.48 0.25 0.30
CA ASN A 50 -9.29 1.65 0.65
C ASN A 50 -7.80 2.03 0.60
N PHE A 51 -6.91 1.15 1.06
CA PHE A 51 -5.47 1.34 0.93
C PHE A 51 -5.03 1.45 -0.52
N VAL A 52 -5.46 0.54 -1.39
CA VAL A 52 -5.15 0.60 -2.83
C VAL A 52 -5.64 1.91 -3.45
N THR A 53 -6.84 2.37 -3.07
CA THR A 53 -7.37 3.66 -3.51
C THR A 53 -6.51 4.81 -3.02
N ALA A 54 -6.07 4.80 -1.76
CA ALA A 54 -5.18 5.81 -1.19
C ALA A 54 -3.82 5.86 -1.93
N LEU A 55 -3.24 4.71 -2.27
CA LEU A 55 -1.99 4.63 -3.04
C LEU A 55 -2.16 5.22 -4.45
N LYS A 56 -3.28 4.92 -5.14
CA LYS A 56 -3.58 5.52 -6.44
C LYS A 56 -3.73 7.03 -6.35
N HIS A 57 -4.44 7.52 -5.33
CA HIS A 57 -4.63 8.96 -5.10
C HIS A 57 -3.29 9.66 -4.79
N HIS A 58 -2.44 9.02 -3.97
CA HIS A 58 -1.09 9.51 -3.71
C HIS A 58 -0.27 9.65 -4.99
N ASN A 59 -0.27 8.62 -5.85
CA ASN A 59 0.44 8.67 -7.13
C ASN A 59 -0.06 9.79 -8.04
N ALA A 60 -1.38 9.98 -8.16
CA ALA A 60 -1.95 11.06 -8.94
C ALA A 60 -1.57 12.46 -8.41
N CYS A 61 -1.32 12.60 -7.10
CA CYS A 61 -0.81 13.82 -6.49
C CYS A 61 0.70 14.00 -6.74
N CYS A 62 1.47 12.91 -6.72
CA CYS A 62 2.90 12.90 -7.02
C CYS A 62 3.21 13.34 -8.45
N GLU A 63 2.41 12.91 -9.42
CA GLU A 63 2.55 13.32 -10.83
C GLU A 63 2.41 14.85 -11.01
N LYS A 64 1.55 15.49 -10.20
CA LYS A 64 1.38 16.96 -10.21
C LYS A 64 2.51 17.71 -9.52
N THR A 65 3.29 17.04 -8.68
CA THR A 65 4.32 17.64 -7.82
C THR A 65 5.74 17.18 -8.15
N ASN A 66 5.92 16.45 -9.27
CA ASN A 66 7.18 15.85 -9.71
C ASN A 66 7.86 14.97 -8.62
N ARG A 67 7.04 14.36 -7.77
CA ARG A 67 7.50 13.40 -6.75
C ARG A 67 7.48 12.00 -7.34
N LYS A 68 8.37 11.13 -6.86
CA LYS A 68 8.37 9.71 -7.28
C LYS A 68 7.04 9.06 -6.90
N THR A 69 6.42 8.36 -7.87
CA THR A 69 5.24 7.52 -7.64
C THR A 69 5.63 6.22 -6.92
N ILE A 70 4.64 5.58 -6.28
CA ILE A 70 4.77 4.27 -5.65
C ILE A 70 4.38 3.20 -6.67
N CYS A 71 5.30 2.31 -7.00
CA CYS A 71 5.05 1.21 -7.93
C CYS A 71 4.55 -0.04 -7.17
N PHE A 72 3.31 -0.45 -7.44
CA PHE A 72 2.69 -1.59 -6.77
C PHE A 72 1.71 -2.36 -7.68
N THR A 73 1.49 -3.63 -7.36
CA THR A 73 0.55 -4.53 -8.05
C THR A 73 -0.26 -5.34 -7.02
N PRO A 74 -1.58 -5.14 -6.94
CA PRO A 74 -2.46 -6.03 -6.19
C PRO A 74 -2.45 -7.43 -6.82
N ALA A 75 -2.11 -8.44 -6.03
CA ALA A 75 -2.26 -9.84 -6.43
C ALA A 75 -3.73 -10.28 -6.22
N LYS A 76 -4.28 -10.93 -7.25
CA LYS A 76 -5.61 -11.56 -7.21
C LYS A 76 -5.66 -12.69 -6.19
#